data_AF-A0A2W5XMC5-F1
#
_entry.id   AF-A0A2W5XMC5-F1
#
_cell.length_a   1.000
_cell.length_b   1.000
_cell.length_c   1.000
_cell.angle_alpha   90.00
_cell.angle_beta   90.00
_cell.angle_gamma   90.00
#
_symmetry.space_group_name_H-M   'P 1'
#
loop_
_entity.id
_entity.type
_entity.pdbx_description
1 polymer ?
#
loop_
_entity_poly.entity_id
_entity_poly.type
_entity_poly.pdbx_seq_one_letter_code
_entity_poly.pdbx_strand_id
1 'polypeptide(L)'
;MRSAPCEIPTVSPDPADTLTSFAYDPVGNRTSMTTYLGTTTSTYDPADRLTSSSGPGATTYTYDPNGNQLSAGSTTYAYDLADRMVSATVGSTTETYTWSGDGIRRSAATGSGAATTNFLVDRSFALPEVAVMRDGTGKLLRDAIYGLGRISVVDAAGGIAYQHADALGSVTDRTSSSGVSLAWSEYAPYGALRSAGSMAGVPADPFAFTGQYRDATTGLYHLRARQYDPGTGRFLSTDPVAAAIGDPYVASYVYAGNNPGLLTDPSGRCPWCAVVVGAIVGGVAGTVGYAASALAPGGPGLDLGQAGIAFATGAAAGAACVATLLAVCGVASATAAVVQYGLSPGEKTAVGFVASGFVGAAVAPLSWMPYKAAAWQAWTWRTIASETFGAFRDRPFTGSFARSLAASGAVSVVQRALGATAFGDQGK
;
A
#
# COMPACT_ATOMS: atom_id res chain seq x y z
N MET A 1 27.07 39.63 21.41
CA MET A 1 27.66 38.69 20.43
C MET A 1 26.50 38.01 19.73
N ARG A 2 26.25 38.31 18.45
CA ARG A 2 25.19 37.67 17.68
C ARG A 2 25.69 36.27 17.30
N SER A 3 24.99 35.24 17.76
CA SER A 3 25.28 33.85 17.44
C SER A 3 25.23 33.66 15.93
N ALA A 4 26.31 33.11 15.35
CA ALA A 4 26.35 32.76 13.95
C ALA A 4 25.26 31.71 13.65
N PRO A 5 24.53 31.81 12.52
CA PRO A 5 23.61 30.77 12.10
C PRO A 5 24.39 29.47 11.88
N CYS A 6 23.81 28.36 12.32
CA CYS A 6 24.32 27.01 12.08
C CYS A 6 24.29 26.77 10.56
N GLU A 7 25.44 26.84 9.90
CA GLU A 7 25.58 26.39 8.52
C GLU A 7 25.49 24.86 8.52
N ILE A 8 24.37 24.35 8.04
CA ILE A 8 24.21 22.93 7.70
C ILE A 8 25.17 22.67 6.53
N PRO A 9 26.09 21.70 6.62
CA PRO A 9 26.96 21.38 5.49
C PRO A 9 26.08 20.95 4.31
N THR A 10 26.03 21.80 3.29
CA THR A 10 25.39 21.52 2.02
C THR A 10 26.30 20.57 1.26
N VAL A 11 25.98 19.28 1.27
CA VAL A 11 26.46 18.40 0.21
C VAL A 11 25.69 18.83 -1.03
N SER A 12 26.22 19.81 -1.77
CA SER A 12 25.62 20.24 -3.04
C SER A 12 25.40 18.99 -3.90
N PRO A 13 24.20 18.77 -4.46
CA PRO A 13 24.00 17.69 -5.42
C PRO A 13 25.07 17.80 -6.51
N ASP A 14 25.67 16.67 -6.89
CA ASP A 14 26.75 16.65 -7.86
C ASP A 14 26.24 17.24 -9.19
N PRO A 15 26.80 18.37 -9.66
CA PRO A 15 26.35 18.99 -10.91
C PRO A 15 26.58 18.09 -12.14
N ALA A 16 27.33 16.98 -12.01
CA ALA A 16 27.47 15.98 -13.06
C ALA A 16 26.26 15.03 -13.19
N ASP A 17 25.38 14.93 -12.19
CA ASP A 17 24.28 13.96 -12.14
C ASP A 17 23.01 14.47 -12.87
N THR A 18 23.14 14.67 -14.18
CA THR A 18 22.10 15.31 -15.01
C THR A 18 21.25 14.34 -15.83
N LEU A 19 21.70 13.10 -16.05
CA LEU A 19 20.93 12.09 -16.78
C LEU A 19 21.21 10.67 -16.27
N THR A 20 20.15 9.99 -15.83
CA THR A 20 20.15 8.54 -15.61
C THR A 20 19.31 7.87 -16.69
N SER A 21 19.87 6.86 -17.37
CA SER A 21 19.16 6.09 -18.38
C SER A 21 19.18 4.60 -18.06
N PHE A 22 18.14 3.90 -18.50
CA PHE A 22 17.94 2.48 -18.22
C PHE A 22 17.60 1.74 -19.50
N ALA A 23 18.09 0.50 -19.62
CA ALA A 23 17.65 -0.44 -20.63
C ALA A 23 17.13 -1.71 -19.96
N TYR A 24 16.16 -2.35 -20.61
CA TYR A 24 15.48 -3.54 -20.11
C TYR A 24 15.47 -4.63 -21.18
N ASP A 25 15.42 -5.89 -20.76
CA ASP A 25 15.08 -7.01 -21.63
C ASP A 25 13.55 -7.09 -21.88
N PRO A 26 13.07 -8.00 -22.75
CA PRO A 26 11.64 -8.11 -23.04
C PRO A 26 10.75 -8.45 -21.85
N VAL A 27 11.29 -9.03 -20.78
CA VAL A 27 10.54 -9.38 -19.56
C VAL A 27 10.71 -8.34 -18.45
N GLY A 28 11.39 -7.23 -18.74
CA GLY A 28 11.53 -6.11 -17.81
C GLY A 28 12.70 -6.21 -16.83
N ASN A 29 13.66 -7.13 -17.03
CA ASN A 29 14.89 -7.07 -16.24
C ASN A 29 15.79 -5.94 -16.72
N ARG A 30 16.32 -5.14 -15.80
CA ARG A 30 17.15 -3.96 -16.10
C ARG A 30 18.57 -4.35 -16.51
N THR A 31 18.80 -4.54 -17.80
CA THR A 31 20.09 -4.96 -18.37
C THR A 31 21.17 -3.87 -18.35
N SER A 32 20.79 -2.59 -18.31
CA SER A 32 21.75 -1.49 -18.23
C SER A 32 21.22 -0.32 -17.41
N MET A 33 22.12 0.32 -16.66
CA MET A 33 21.90 1.59 -15.97
C MET A 33 23.11 2.48 -16.22
N THR A 34 22.90 3.65 -16.83
CA THR A 34 23.97 4.64 -17.02
C THR A 34 23.71 5.83 -16.11
N THR A 35 24.73 6.18 -15.32
CA THR A 35 24.76 7.35 -14.44
C THR A 35 26.02 8.17 -14.73
N TYR A 36 26.21 9.27 -14.00
CA TYR A 36 27.45 10.03 -14.05
C TYR A 36 28.69 9.23 -13.57
N LEU A 37 28.50 8.16 -12.79
CA LEU A 37 29.57 7.27 -12.34
C LEU A 37 29.99 6.24 -13.40
N GLY A 38 29.23 6.12 -14.49
CA GLY A 38 29.44 5.16 -15.57
C GLY A 38 28.23 4.25 -15.81
N THR A 39 28.43 3.28 -16.71
CA THR A 39 27.40 2.30 -17.08
C THR A 39 27.60 0.99 -16.33
N THR A 40 26.58 0.58 -15.60
CA THR A 40 26.47 -0.75 -15.00
C THR A 40 25.66 -1.66 -15.93
N THR A 41 26.20 -2.83 -16.26
CA THR A 41 25.51 -3.84 -17.07
C THR A 41 25.16 -5.05 -16.21
N SER A 42 23.95 -5.57 -16.36
CA SER A 42 23.39 -6.66 -15.55
C SER A 42 23.11 -7.89 -16.40
N THR A 43 23.32 -9.07 -15.82
CA THR A 43 23.06 -10.37 -16.45
C THR A 43 22.10 -11.18 -15.61
N TYR A 44 21.17 -11.86 -16.28
CA TYR A 44 20.09 -12.61 -15.65
C TYR A 44 20.10 -14.05 -16.12
N ASP A 45 19.66 -14.96 -15.26
CA ASP A 45 19.38 -16.34 -15.65
C ASP A 45 17.94 -16.50 -16.18
N PRO A 46 17.55 -17.69 -16.68
CA PRO A 46 16.20 -17.92 -17.20
C PRO A 46 15.07 -17.81 -16.16
N ALA A 47 15.37 -17.69 -14.87
CA ALA A 47 14.41 -17.47 -13.80
C ALA A 47 14.37 -15.99 -13.35
N ASP A 48 14.89 -15.08 -14.18
CA ASP A 48 15.01 -13.64 -13.92
C ASP A 48 15.89 -13.29 -12.72
N ARG A 49 16.77 -14.18 -12.27
CA ARG A 49 17.66 -13.88 -11.13
C ARG A 49 18.87 -13.11 -11.63
N LEU A 50 19.20 -11.99 -10.98
CA LEU A 50 20.37 -11.19 -11.33
C LEU A 50 21.60 -12.00 -10.94
N THR A 51 22.42 -12.47 -11.87
CA THR A 51 23.56 -13.35 -11.53
C THR A 51 24.87 -12.58 -11.41
N SER A 52 25.05 -11.52 -12.22
CA SER A 52 26.18 -10.61 -12.08
C SER A 52 25.89 -9.22 -12.63
N SER A 53 26.60 -8.23 -12.09
CA SER A 53 26.70 -6.88 -12.62
C SER A 53 28.17 -6.51 -12.88
N SER A 54 28.42 -5.75 -13.95
CA SER A 54 29.74 -5.22 -14.31
C SER A 54 29.71 -3.68 -14.39
N GLY A 55 30.87 -3.03 -14.34
CA GLY A 55 31.00 -1.58 -14.27
C GLY A 55 31.13 -1.07 -12.82
N PRO A 56 30.69 0.17 -12.52
CA PRO A 56 30.66 0.67 -11.15
C PRO A 56 29.85 -0.27 -10.25
N GLY A 57 30.44 -0.68 -9.12
CA GLY A 57 29.80 -1.61 -8.20
C GLY A 57 29.65 -3.04 -8.73
N ALA A 58 30.58 -3.50 -9.58
CA ALA A 58 30.59 -4.88 -10.10
C ALA A 58 30.44 -5.91 -8.97
N THR A 59 29.46 -6.80 -9.12
CA THR A 59 29.01 -7.69 -8.05
C THR A 59 28.51 -9.02 -8.64
N THR A 60 28.69 -10.10 -7.91
CA THR A 60 28.09 -11.41 -8.20
C THR A 60 27.03 -11.73 -7.16
N TYR A 61 26.00 -12.46 -7.58
CA TYR A 61 24.85 -12.73 -6.76
C TYR A 61 24.54 -14.22 -6.77
N THR A 62 24.04 -14.73 -5.65
CA THR A 62 23.63 -16.13 -5.52
C THR A 62 22.23 -16.21 -4.92
N TYR A 63 21.56 -17.33 -5.17
CA TYR A 63 20.17 -17.55 -4.77
C TYR A 63 19.98 -18.96 -4.24
N ASP A 64 18.99 -19.12 -3.38
CA ASP A 64 18.50 -20.43 -2.98
C ASP A 64 17.56 -21.03 -4.06
N PRO A 65 17.11 -22.30 -3.90
CA PRO A 65 16.18 -22.92 -4.84
C PRO A 65 14.80 -22.26 -4.91
N ASN A 66 14.38 -21.51 -3.89
CA ASN A 66 13.11 -20.78 -3.86
C ASN A 66 13.20 -19.42 -4.58
N GLY A 67 14.40 -18.98 -4.95
CA GLY A 67 14.63 -17.70 -5.62
C GLY A 67 14.90 -16.55 -4.64
N ASN A 68 15.24 -16.82 -3.38
CA ASN A 68 15.71 -15.78 -2.46
C ASN A 68 17.21 -15.53 -2.65
N GLN A 69 17.60 -14.26 -2.76
CA GLN A 69 18.98 -13.87 -2.93
C GLN A 69 19.79 -14.13 -1.66
N LEU A 70 20.76 -15.05 -1.73
CA LEU A 70 21.63 -15.44 -0.63
C LEU A 70 22.87 -14.54 -0.50
N SER A 71 23.34 -13.95 -1.60
CA SER A 71 24.47 -13.02 -1.54
C SER A 71 24.44 -11.94 -2.62
N ALA A 72 25.12 -10.83 -2.32
CA ALA A 72 25.53 -9.77 -3.24
C ALA A 72 26.98 -9.41 -2.89
N GLY A 73 27.94 -10.00 -3.62
CA GLY A 73 29.36 -9.87 -3.28
C GLY A 73 29.65 -10.48 -1.91
N SER A 74 30.21 -9.68 -0.99
CA SER A 74 30.47 -10.09 0.39
C SER A 74 29.25 -9.99 1.31
N THR A 75 28.18 -9.30 0.88
CA THR A 75 26.94 -9.22 1.65
C THR A 75 26.19 -10.54 1.54
N THR A 76 25.73 -11.08 2.67
CA THR A 76 24.99 -12.34 2.73
C THR A 76 23.63 -12.17 3.39
N TYR A 77 22.67 -12.99 2.98
CA TYR A 77 21.30 -12.97 3.48
C TYR A 77 20.85 -14.38 3.84
N ALA A 78 20.02 -14.49 4.86
CA ALA A 78 19.37 -15.75 5.24
C ALA A 78 17.86 -15.54 5.38
N TYR A 79 17.11 -16.59 5.02
CA TYR A 79 15.66 -16.60 5.00
C TYR A 79 15.12 -17.76 5.84
N ASP A 80 13.91 -17.60 6.36
CA ASP A 80 13.17 -18.70 6.96
C ASP A 80 12.40 -19.51 5.91
N LEU A 81 11.72 -20.58 6.37
CA LEU A 81 10.91 -21.46 5.50
C LEU A 81 9.70 -20.77 4.86
N ALA A 82 9.37 -19.55 5.26
CA ALA A 82 8.31 -18.73 4.68
C ALA A 82 8.88 -17.64 3.75
N ASP A 83 10.14 -17.78 3.32
CA ASP A 83 10.87 -16.87 2.43
C ASP A 83 11.02 -15.45 3.01
N ARG A 84 11.00 -15.31 4.35
CA ARG A 84 11.21 -14.02 5.03
C ARG A 84 12.66 -13.90 5.47
N MET A 85 13.29 -12.76 5.16
CA MET A 85 14.67 -12.52 5.58
C MET A 85 14.78 -12.48 7.10
N VAL A 86 15.63 -13.34 7.67
CA VAL A 86 15.90 -13.43 9.11
C VAL A 86 17.27 -12.89 9.49
N SER A 87 18.19 -12.75 8.54
CA SER A 87 19.44 -12.02 8.76
C SER A 87 20.04 -11.46 7.47
N ALA A 88 20.79 -10.39 7.61
CA ALA A 88 21.66 -9.82 6.58
C ALA A 88 23.02 -9.45 7.19
N THR A 89 24.12 -9.83 6.55
CA THR A 89 25.47 -9.50 7.01
C THR A 89 26.17 -8.64 5.97
N VAL A 90 26.55 -7.42 6.36
CA VAL A 90 27.29 -6.46 5.53
C VAL A 90 28.63 -6.19 6.20
N GLY A 91 29.72 -6.61 5.56
CA GLY A 91 31.04 -6.58 6.18
C GLY A 91 31.08 -7.44 7.45
N SER A 92 31.42 -6.85 8.59
CA SER A 92 31.42 -7.54 9.89
C SER A 92 30.11 -7.38 10.67
N THR A 93 29.14 -6.64 10.14
CA THR A 93 27.90 -6.31 10.86
C THR A 93 26.77 -7.22 10.39
N THR A 94 26.22 -8.02 11.29
CA THR A 94 25.04 -8.83 11.04
C THR A 94 23.83 -8.18 11.68
N GLU A 95 22.82 -7.89 10.87
CA GLU A 95 21.48 -7.53 11.32
C GLU A 95 20.58 -8.77 11.29
N THR A 96 19.80 -8.97 12.34
CA THR A 96 18.85 -10.09 12.49
C THR A 96 17.43 -9.56 12.62
N TYR A 97 16.46 -10.29 12.07
CA TYR A 97 15.07 -9.87 12.03
C TYR A 97 14.17 -10.93 12.67
N THR A 98 13.18 -10.49 13.44
CA THR A 98 12.14 -11.37 13.97
C THR A 98 10.78 -11.04 13.37
N TRP A 99 9.92 -12.04 13.32
CA TRP A 99 8.63 -11.97 12.64
C TRP A 99 7.54 -12.57 13.52
N SER A 100 6.34 -12.00 13.47
CA SER A 100 5.16 -12.63 14.04
C SER A 100 4.62 -13.72 13.10
N GLY A 101 3.72 -14.56 13.62
CA GLY A 101 3.12 -15.66 12.86
C GLY A 101 2.31 -15.22 11.64
N ASP A 102 1.86 -13.97 11.62
CA ASP A 102 1.16 -13.31 10.51
C ASP A 102 2.10 -12.57 9.53
N GLY A 103 3.43 -12.71 9.69
CA GLY A 103 4.39 -12.15 8.74
C GLY A 103 4.74 -10.68 8.94
N ILE A 104 4.39 -10.08 10.07
CA ILE A 104 4.79 -8.70 10.40
C ILE A 104 6.17 -8.72 11.09
N ARG A 105 7.11 -7.90 10.62
CA ARG A 105 8.42 -7.74 11.25
C ARG A 105 8.26 -7.14 12.65
N ARG A 106 8.85 -7.78 13.66
CA ARG A 106 8.75 -7.41 15.08
C ARG A 106 10.01 -6.76 15.60
N SER A 107 11.17 -7.12 15.09
CA SER A 107 12.42 -6.44 15.42
C SER A 107 13.46 -6.52 14.31
N ALA A 108 14.43 -5.61 14.39
CA ALA A 108 15.69 -5.62 13.67
C ALA A 108 16.83 -5.39 14.68
N ALA A 109 17.91 -6.16 14.65
CA ALA A 109 18.96 -6.09 15.66
C ALA A 109 20.36 -6.34 15.08
N THR A 110 21.31 -5.44 15.34
CA THR A 110 22.73 -5.60 15.00
C THR A 110 23.57 -6.19 16.15
N GLY A 111 22.91 -6.88 17.09
CA GLY A 111 23.51 -7.39 18.32
C GLY A 111 22.44 -7.70 19.37
N SER A 112 22.79 -7.58 20.66
CA SER A 112 21.86 -7.77 21.78
C SER A 112 21.59 -6.46 22.53
N GLY A 113 20.53 -6.43 23.35
CA GLY A 113 20.20 -5.28 24.19
C GLY A 113 19.82 -4.03 23.38
N ALA A 114 20.39 -2.87 23.71
CA ALA A 114 20.04 -1.59 23.11
C ALA A 114 20.29 -1.49 21.58
N ALA A 115 21.06 -2.42 21.00
CA ALA A 115 21.27 -2.54 19.56
C ALA A 115 20.09 -3.21 18.80
N THR A 116 18.97 -3.43 19.49
CA THR A 116 17.72 -3.96 18.92
C THR A 116 16.72 -2.83 18.75
N THR A 117 16.05 -2.76 17.60
CA THR A 117 14.86 -1.95 17.36
C THR A 117 13.65 -2.86 17.34
N ASN A 118 12.73 -2.65 18.27
CA ASN A 118 11.44 -3.33 18.38
C ASN A 118 10.34 -2.47 17.73
N PHE A 119 9.53 -3.09 16.89
CA PHE A 119 8.44 -2.44 16.17
C PHE A 119 7.09 -2.74 16.81
N LEU A 120 6.34 -1.68 17.12
CA LEU A 120 4.91 -1.74 17.34
C LEU A 120 4.23 -1.22 16.08
N VAL A 121 3.42 -2.08 15.48
CA VAL A 121 2.82 -1.86 14.18
C VAL A 121 1.32 -1.66 14.37
N ASP A 122 0.79 -0.56 13.83
CA ASP A 122 -0.65 -0.32 13.75
C ASP A 122 -1.21 -1.13 12.58
N ARG A 123 -2.24 -1.92 12.88
CA ARG A 123 -2.92 -2.82 11.95
C ARG A 123 -4.27 -2.27 11.48
N SER A 124 -4.66 -1.09 11.97
CA SER A 124 -5.93 -0.45 11.64
C SER A 124 -5.90 0.14 10.22
N PHE A 125 -4.71 0.38 9.69
CA PHE A 125 -4.49 0.79 8.30
C PHE A 125 -4.63 -0.40 7.34
N ALA A 126 -4.92 -0.10 6.07
CA ALA A 126 -5.05 -1.11 5.01
C ALA A 126 -3.75 -1.93 4.83
N LEU A 127 -2.60 -1.32 5.11
CA LEU A 127 -1.32 -1.99 5.24
C LEU A 127 -0.76 -1.74 6.64
N PRO A 128 -0.15 -2.73 7.29
CA PRO A 128 0.44 -2.53 8.61
C PRO A 128 1.54 -1.47 8.57
N GLU A 129 1.47 -0.48 9.46
CA GLU A 129 2.38 0.68 9.52
C GLU A 129 3.12 0.73 10.87
N VAL A 130 4.40 1.11 10.86
CA VAL A 130 5.20 1.20 12.10
C VAL A 130 4.78 2.43 12.89
N ALA A 131 4.03 2.24 13.97
CA ALA A 131 3.58 3.32 14.84
C ALA A 131 4.66 3.72 15.86
N VAL A 132 5.30 2.75 16.51
CA VAL A 132 6.29 3.03 17.56
C VAL A 132 7.52 2.15 17.40
N MET A 133 8.69 2.73 17.59
CA MET A 133 9.97 2.03 17.68
C MET A 133 10.54 2.19 19.09
N ARG A 134 10.97 1.08 19.67
CA ARG A 134 11.65 1.04 20.98
C ARG A 134 12.96 0.30 20.87
N ASP A 135 13.93 0.62 21.72
CA ASP A 135 15.15 -0.18 21.79
C ASP A 135 14.89 -1.53 22.50
N GLY A 136 15.91 -2.40 22.56
CA GLY A 136 15.82 -3.69 23.26
C GLY A 136 15.63 -3.58 24.79
N THR A 137 15.76 -2.39 25.37
CA THR A 137 15.46 -2.11 26.79
C THR A 137 14.04 -1.56 27.00
N GLY A 138 13.31 -1.30 25.91
CA GLY A 138 11.96 -0.74 25.94
C GLY A 138 11.92 0.79 25.91
N LYS A 139 13.07 1.47 25.83
CA LYS A 139 13.12 2.93 25.70
C LYS A 139 12.55 3.35 24.35
N LEU A 140 11.75 4.41 24.34
CA LEU A 140 11.25 5.00 23.11
C LEU A 140 12.43 5.44 22.22
N LEU A 141 12.42 5.03 20.96
CA LEU A 141 13.28 5.58 19.92
C LEU A 141 12.49 6.62 19.12
N ARG A 142 11.30 6.22 18.67
CA ARG A 142 10.44 7.01 17.80
C ARG A 142 8.96 6.67 18.01
N ASP A 143 8.12 7.70 18.00
CA ASP A 143 6.66 7.60 17.96
C ASP A 143 6.16 8.33 16.71
N ALA A 144 5.56 7.61 15.78
CA ALA A 144 5.12 8.13 14.50
C ALA A 144 3.65 8.51 14.55
N ILE A 145 3.36 9.76 14.19
CA ILE A 145 2.00 10.30 14.14
C ILE A 145 1.50 10.22 12.70
N TYR A 146 0.39 9.52 12.52
CA TYR A 146 -0.24 9.31 11.22
C TYR A 146 -1.54 10.12 11.10
N GLY A 147 -1.78 10.62 9.90
CA GLY A 147 -3.10 11.01 9.41
C GLY A 147 -3.45 10.17 8.19
N LEU A 148 -3.51 10.80 7.02
CA LEU A 148 -3.65 10.12 5.74
C LEU A 148 -2.36 9.42 5.29
N GLY A 149 -1.23 9.94 5.73
CA GLY A 149 0.09 9.32 5.71
C GLY A 149 0.84 9.70 7.00
N ARG A 150 2.13 9.37 7.09
CA ARG A 150 2.94 9.76 8.25
C ARG A 150 3.19 11.28 8.22
N ILE A 151 2.74 11.98 9.25
CA ILE A 151 2.84 13.45 9.37
C ILE A 151 4.12 13.85 10.08
N SER A 152 4.42 13.18 11.19
CA SER A 152 5.57 13.53 12.01
C SER A 152 6.08 12.34 12.82
N VAL A 153 7.28 12.50 13.35
CA VAL A 153 7.90 11.54 14.26
C VAL A 153 8.41 12.28 15.48
N VAL A 154 8.05 11.77 16.65
CA VAL A 154 8.53 12.24 17.95
C VAL A 154 9.68 11.36 18.41
N ASP A 155 10.81 11.97 18.79
CA ASP A 155 11.96 11.23 19.32
C ASP A 155 11.87 10.95 20.82
N ALA A 156 12.86 10.24 21.35
CA ALA A 156 12.96 9.89 22.77
C ALA A 156 12.99 11.11 23.72
N ALA A 157 13.42 12.28 23.24
CA ALA A 157 13.50 13.52 24.00
C ALA A 157 12.22 14.38 23.89
N GLY A 158 11.23 13.92 23.12
CA GLY A 158 9.99 14.66 22.84
C GLY A 158 10.12 15.67 21.69
N GLY A 159 11.25 15.67 20.97
CA GLY A 159 11.46 16.49 19.79
C GLY A 159 10.58 16.00 18.64
N ILE A 160 9.80 16.90 18.03
CA ILE A 160 8.91 16.59 16.90
C ILE A 160 9.59 17.00 15.60
N ALA A 161 9.68 16.05 14.67
CA ALA A 161 10.08 16.29 13.28
C ALA A 161 8.89 16.02 12.34
N TYR A 162 8.43 17.05 11.65
CA TYR A 162 7.41 16.95 10.60
C TYR A 162 8.05 16.46 9.32
N GLN A 163 7.48 15.43 8.68
CA GLN A 163 7.99 14.88 7.44
C GLN A 163 7.29 15.54 6.25
N HIS A 164 8.08 15.95 5.27
CA HIS A 164 7.62 16.43 3.98
C HIS A 164 7.92 15.38 2.94
N ALA A 165 6.91 15.03 2.16
CA ALA A 165 6.98 13.96 1.19
C ALA A 165 6.89 14.48 -0.24
N ASP A 166 7.53 13.78 -1.17
CA ASP A 166 7.32 13.96 -2.62
C ASP A 166 5.97 13.36 -3.08
N ALA A 167 5.68 13.43 -4.38
CA ALA A 167 4.45 12.91 -4.97
C ALA A 167 4.26 11.39 -4.79
N LEU A 168 5.34 10.64 -4.57
CA LEU A 168 5.32 9.18 -4.34
C LEU A 168 5.28 8.83 -2.84
N GLY A 169 5.37 9.84 -1.97
CA GLY A 169 5.41 9.65 -0.51
C GLY A 169 6.82 9.50 0.06
N SER A 170 7.88 9.72 -0.72
CA SER A 170 9.27 9.66 -0.22
C SER A 170 9.58 10.84 0.67
N VAL A 171 10.21 10.62 1.82
CA VAL A 171 10.56 11.68 2.77
C VAL A 171 11.74 12.49 2.23
N THR A 172 11.50 13.74 1.80
CA THR A 172 12.52 14.61 1.18
C THR A 172 13.03 15.70 2.12
N ASP A 173 12.22 16.14 3.09
CA ASP A 173 12.63 17.10 4.12
C ASP A 173 11.96 16.77 5.45
N ARG A 174 12.61 17.20 6.54
CA ARG A 174 12.13 17.07 7.90
C ARG A 174 12.28 18.39 8.60
N THR A 175 11.21 18.97 9.13
CA THR A 175 11.27 20.26 9.83
C THR A 175 10.94 20.14 11.31
N SER A 176 11.52 21.01 12.14
CA SER A 176 11.15 21.16 13.54
C SER A 176 9.73 21.73 13.70
N SER A 177 9.24 21.79 14.93
CA SER A 177 8.00 22.52 15.27
C SER A 177 8.04 24.02 15.01
N SER A 178 9.23 24.61 14.84
CA SER A 178 9.41 26.01 14.44
C SER A 178 9.60 26.18 12.92
N GLY A 179 9.51 25.11 12.12
CA GLY A 179 9.65 25.15 10.67
C GLY A 179 11.10 25.19 10.17
N VAL A 180 12.09 24.93 11.03
CA VAL A 180 13.51 24.85 10.63
C VAL A 180 13.78 23.47 10.02
N SER A 181 14.37 23.40 8.83
CA SER A 181 14.79 22.12 8.22
C SER A 181 15.88 21.45 9.06
N LEU A 182 15.57 20.26 9.55
CA LEU A 182 16.39 19.37 10.37
C LEU A 182 17.23 18.43 9.51
N ALA A 183 16.65 17.89 8.44
CA ALA A 183 17.31 16.95 7.54
C ALA A 183 16.58 16.87 6.20
N TRP A 184 17.33 16.68 5.13
CA TRP A 184 16.80 16.57 3.77
C TRP A 184 17.42 15.37 3.04
N SER A 185 16.76 14.89 2.01
CA SER A 185 17.17 13.73 1.23
C SER A 185 16.68 13.80 -0.21
N GLU A 186 17.55 13.39 -1.13
CA GLU A 186 17.29 13.28 -2.56
C GLU A 186 17.43 11.84 -3.02
N TYR A 187 16.48 11.37 -3.82
CA TYR A 187 16.43 10.00 -4.29
C TYR A 187 16.64 9.91 -5.81
N ALA A 188 17.35 8.90 -6.26
CA ALA A 188 17.32 8.43 -7.64
C ALA A 188 15.95 7.82 -7.96
N PRO A 189 15.60 7.61 -9.24
CA PRO A 189 14.28 7.10 -9.62
C PRO A 189 13.88 5.79 -8.93
N TYR A 190 14.85 4.91 -8.65
CA TYR A 190 14.63 3.64 -7.94
C TYR A 190 14.82 3.74 -6.41
N GLY A 191 14.89 4.94 -5.83
CA GLY A 191 14.95 5.14 -4.39
C GLY A 191 16.34 5.09 -3.76
N ALA A 192 17.40 4.97 -4.57
CA ALA A 192 18.77 5.07 -4.08
C ALA A 192 19.05 6.50 -3.64
N LEU A 193 19.67 6.69 -2.47
CA LEU A 193 19.97 8.02 -1.95
C LEU A 193 21.07 8.67 -2.81
N ARG A 194 20.75 9.80 -3.45
CA ARG A 194 21.70 10.60 -4.24
C ARG A 194 22.51 11.52 -3.34
N SER A 195 21.80 12.23 -2.47
CA SER A 195 22.38 13.15 -1.51
C SER A 195 21.46 13.31 -0.32
N ALA A 196 22.03 13.64 0.83
CA ALA A 196 21.29 13.93 2.05
C ALA A 196 22.11 14.80 2.98
N GLY A 197 21.42 15.58 3.81
CA GLY A 197 22.03 16.39 4.85
C GLY A 197 21.20 16.36 6.12
N SER A 198 21.85 16.59 7.26
CA SER A 198 21.15 16.74 8.54
C SER A 198 21.89 17.70 9.46
N MET A 199 21.14 18.42 10.30
CA MET A 199 21.71 19.23 11.37
C MET A 199 22.38 18.35 12.43
N ALA A 200 23.47 18.85 13.01
CA ALA A 200 24.18 18.16 14.08
C ALA A 200 23.23 17.84 15.26
N GLY A 201 23.29 16.59 15.74
CA GLY A 201 22.47 16.13 16.86
C GLY A 201 21.04 15.72 16.49
N VAL A 202 20.60 15.87 15.23
CA VAL A 202 19.31 15.36 14.78
C VAL A 202 19.38 13.85 14.56
N PRO A 203 18.51 13.04 15.22
CA PRO A 203 18.50 11.60 15.01
C PRO A 203 18.09 11.23 13.57
N ALA A 204 18.78 10.25 12.97
CA ALA A 204 18.54 9.73 11.62
C ALA A 204 17.16 9.07 11.50
N ASP A 205 16.37 9.44 10.49
CA ASP A 205 15.06 8.85 10.24
C ASP A 205 15.21 7.54 9.46
N PRO A 206 14.67 6.42 9.93
CA PRO A 206 14.68 5.20 9.13
C PRO A 206 13.67 5.23 7.99
N PHE A 207 12.69 6.14 7.98
CA PHE A 207 11.73 6.21 6.89
C PHE A 207 12.22 7.10 5.75
N ALA A 208 12.27 6.55 4.53
CA ALA A 208 12.89 7.22 3.39
C ALA A 208 12.03 7.09 2.11
N PHE A 209 12.54 6.46 1.03
CA PHE A 209 11.85 6.35 -0.26
C PHE A 209 10.44 5.75 -0.13
N THR A 210 9.45 6.39 -0.75
CA THR A 210 8.02 6.03 -0.67
C THR A 210 7.48 5.84 0.75
N GLY A 211 8.15 6.47 1.73
CA GLY A 211 7.80 6.42 3.14
C GLY A 211 8.14 5.09 3.84
N GLN A 212 8.82 4.17 3.17
CA GLN A 212 9.13 2.84 3.68
C GLN A 212 10.33 2.85 4.64
N TYR A 213 10.34 1.86 5.53
CA TYR A 213 11.44 1.67 6.48
C TYR A 213 12.68 1.19 5.75
N ARG A 214 13.79 1.90 5.91
CA ARG A 214 15.11 1.57 5.38
C ARG A 214 15.99 1.00 6.48
N ASP A 215 16.43 -0.24 6.29
CA ASP A 215 17.38 -0.90 7.19
C ASP A 215 18.72 -0.15 7.12
N ALA A 216 19.21 0.35 8.25
CA ALA A 216 20.37 1.26 8.27
C ALA A 216 21.67 0.55 7.86
N THR A 217 21.81 -0.74 8.20
CA THR A 217 23.01 -1.54 7.90
C THR A 217 23.06 -1.97 6.44
N THR A 218 21.94 -2.46 5.90
CA THR A 218 21.89 -3.02 4.54
C THR A 218 21.56 -1.98 3.48
N GLY A 219 20.88 -0.90 3.87
CA GLY A 219 20.34 0.09 2.95
C GLY A 219 19.11 -0.38 2.16
N LEU A 220 18.61 -1.58 2.45
CA LEU A 220 17.41 -2.15 1.85
C LEU A 220 16.16 -1.51 2.43
N TYR A 221 15.11 -1.44 1.62
CA TYR A 221 13.79 -1.05 2.08
C TYR A 221 12.94 -2.27 2.43
N HIS A 222 12.33 -2.24 3.60
CA HIS A 222 11.39 -3.26 4.04
C HIS A 222 9.97 -2.92 3.57
N LEU A 223 9.52 -3.63 2.54
CA LEU A 223 8.18 -3.46 1.95
C LEU A 223 7.25 -4.58 2.46
N ARG A 224 7.33 -4.92 3.75
CA ARG A 224 6.52 -5.97 4.40
C ARG A 224 6.80 -7.36 3.83
N ALA A 225 6.22 -7.71 2.69
CA ALA A 225 6.36 -9.03 2.08
C ALA A 225 7.77 -9.30 1.56
N ARG A 226 8.50 -8.27 1.10
CA ARG A 226 9.81 -8.42 0.47
C ARG A 226 10.79 -7.32 0.90
N GLN A 227 12.08 -7.61 0.72
CA GLN A 227 13.14 -6.61 0.82
C GLN A 227 13.44 -6.05 -0.57
N TYR A 228 13.51 -4.74 -0.67
CA TYR A 228 13.78 -4.02 -1.91
C TYR A 228 15.17 -3.41 -1.87
N ASP A 229 15.98 -3.69 -2.89
CA ASP A 229 17.27 -3.05 -3.08
C ASP A 229 17.13 -1.86 -4.04
N PRO A 230 17.31 -0.62 -3.56
CA PRO A 230 17.24 0.56 -4.41
C PRO A 230 18.42 0.68 -5.39
N GLY A 231 19.55 0.03 -5.12
CA GLY A 231 20.73 0.04 -5.99
C GLY A 231 20.48 -0.74 -7.28
N THR A 232 20.05 -1.99 -7.16
CA THR A 232 19.64 -2.80 -8.32
C THR A 232 18.24 -2.48 -8.83
N GLY A 233 17.41 -1.80 -8.03
CA GLY A 233 16.03 -1.45 -8.37
C GLY A 233 15.09 -2.66 -8.38
N ARG A 234 15.39 -3.68 -7.57
CA ARG A 234 14.70 -4.98 -7.59
C ARG A 234 14.45 -5.52 -6.18
N PHE A 235 13.51 -6.43 -6.07
CA PHE A 235 13.32 -7.22 -4.85
C PHE A 235 14.39 -8.32 -4.72
N LEU A 236 14.68 -8.73 -3.48
CA LEU A 236 15.62 -9.81 -3.17
C LEU A 236 14.99 -11.21 -3.21
N SER A 237 13.66 -11.28 -3.25
CA SER A 237 12.90 -12.53 -3.35
C SER A 237 11.83 -12.42 -4.43
N THR A 238 11.45 -13.58 -4.97
CA THR A 238 10.41 -13.73 -5.99
C THR A 238 9.09 -13.16 -5.49
N ASP A 239 8.29 -12.55 -6.38
CA ASP A 239 6.94 -12.11 -6.04
C ASP A 239 6.08 -13.29 -5.57
N PRO A 240 5.52 -13.24 -4.34
CA PRO A 240 4.57 -14.27 -3.91
C PRO A 240 3.27 -14.27 -4.74
N VAL A 241 2.98 -13.18 -5.46
CA VAL A 241 1.85 -13.09 -6.39
C VAL A 241 2.35 -13.41 -7.80
N ALA A 242 1.86 -14.53 -8.34
CA ALA A 242 2.17 -14.91 -9.71
C ALA A 242 1.69 -13.85 -10.71
N ALA A 243 2.50 -13.60 -11.75
CA ALA A 243 2.11 -12.74 -12.85
C ALA A 243 0.79 -13.21 -13.49
N ALA A 244 -0.01 -12.25 -13.96
CA ALA A 244 -1.26 -12.58 -14.64
C ALA A 244 -0.96 -13.36 -15.93
N ILE A 245 -1.80 -14.37 -16.25
CA ILE A 245 -1.63 -15.22 -17.44
C ILE A 245 -1.59 -14.42 -18.76
N GLY A 246 -2.12 -13.19 -18.76
CA GLY A 246 -2.10 -12.27 -19.90
C GLY A 246 -0.97 -11.23 -19.91
N ASP A 247 -0.10 -11.23 -18.89
CA ASP A 247 1.02 -10.29 -18.77
C ASP A 247 2.36 -11.05 -18.67
N PRO A 248 2.82 -11.68 -19.78
CA PRO A 248 4.04 -12.49 -19.78
C PRO A 248 5.32 -11.65 -19.70
N TYR A 249 5.22 -10.32 -19.58
CA TYR A 249 6.34 -9.38 -19.71
C TYR A 249 6.79 -8.77 -18.37
N VAL A 250 6.43 -9.40 -17.25
CA VAL A 250 6.79 -8.92 -15.91
C VAL A 250 7.68 -9.95 -15.21
N ALA A 251 8.97 -9.64 -15.13
CA ALA A 251 9.93 -10.41 -14.35
C ALA A 251 9.61 -10.40 -12.86
N SER A 252 9.90 -11.52 -12.20
CA SER A 252 9.40 -11.82 -10.84
C SER A 252 9.96 -10.93 -9.70
N TYR A 253 10.99 -10.13 -9.99
CA TYR A 253 11.67 -9.28 -9.00
C TYR A 253 11.49 -7.78 -9.28
N VAL A 254 10.68 -7.42 -10.28
CA VAL A 254 10.51 -6.04 -10.74
C VAL A 254 9.79 -5.20 -9.68
N TYR A 255 10.34 -4.03 -9.39
CA TYR A 255 9.68 -3.03 -8.57
C TYR A 255 8.82 -2.11 -9.44
N ALA A 256 7.57 -1.89 -9.02
CA ALA A 256 6.70 -0.86 -9.57
C ALA A 256 6.56 -0.91 -11.11
N GLY A 257 6.60 -2.11 -11.73
CA GLY A 257 6.53 -2.29 -13.18
C GLY A 257 7.61 -1.52 -13.98
N ASN A 258 8.79 -1.30 -13.39
CA ASN A 258 9.86 -0.45 -13.93
C ASN A 258 9.47 1.02 -14.18
N ASN A 259 8.38 1.49 -13.55
CA ASN A 259 7.96 2.90 -13.57
C ASN A 259 7.91 3.49 -12.15
N PRO A 260 9.05 3.51 -11.43
CA PRO A 260 9.08 3.97 -10.05
C PRO A 260 8.91 5.49 -9.90
N GLY A 261 8.89 6.26 -11.00
CA GLY A 261 8.61 7.70 -10.99
C GLY A 261 7.12 8.03 -10.89
N LEU A 262 6.24 7.05 -11.18
CA LEU A 262 4.79 7.20 -11.11
C LEU A 262 4.12 6.18 -10.19
N LEU A 263 4.73 5.01 -10.02
CA LEU A 263 4.15 3.89 -9.30
C LEU A 263 5.00 3.54 -8.08
N THR A 264 4.33 3.01 -7.06
CA THR A 264 4.95 2.48 -5.85
C THR A 264 4.44 1.06 -5.62
N ASP A 265 5.18 0.22 -4.87
CA ASP A 265 4.65 -1.05 -4.35
C ASP A 265 4.66 -1.02 -2.81
N PRO A 266 3.63 -0.44 -2.17
CA PRO A 266 3.61 -0.34 -0.71
C PRO A 266 3.56 -1.70 0.00
N SER A 267 3.04 -2.73 -0.66
CA SER A 267 2.83 -4.06 -0.06
C SER A 267 4.01 -5.01 -0.23
N GLY A 268 4.92 -4.69 -1.16
CA GLY A 268 5.95 -5.59 -1.64
C GLY A 268 5.36 -6.83 -2.32
N ARG A 269 4.18 -6.76 -2.94
CA ARG A 269 3.51 -7.88 -3.64
C ARG A 269 2.88 -7.47 -4.96
N CYS A 270 2.61 -6.19 -5.13
CA CYS A 270 2.09 -5.68 -6.37
C CYS A 270 2.08 -4.15 -6.36
N PRO A 271 2.46 -3.52 -7.47
CA PRO A 271 2.42 -2.07 -7.60
C PRO A 271 1.01 -1.51 -7.36
N TRP A 272 -0.04 -2.23 -7.80
CA TRP A 272 -1.39 -1.65 -7.98
C TRP A 272 -2.56 -2.46 -7.40
N CYS A 273 -2.37 -3.58 -6.67
CA CYS A 273 -3.57 -4.31 -6.18
C CYS A 273 -4.45 -3.44 -5.29
N ALA A 274 -3.85 -2.49 -4.56
CA ALA A 274 -4.59 -1.57 -3.75
C ALA A 274 -5.49 -0.65 -4.63
N VAL A 275 -4.96 -0.09 -5.72
CA VAL A 275 -5.70 0.78 -6.66
C VAL A 275 -6.79 0.02 -7.42
N VAL A 276 -6.52 -1.21 -7.87
CA VAL A 276 -7.49 -2.04 -8.59
C VAL A 276 -8.61 -2.52 -7.66
N VAL A 277 -8.29 -2.91 -6.42
CA VAL A 277 -9.30 -3.23 -5.41
C VAL A 277 -10.13 -1.99 -5.07
N GLY A 278 -9.48 -0.83 -4.92
CA GLY A 278 -10.16 0.46 -4.78
C GLY A 278 -11.12 0.73 -5.92
N ALA A 279 -10.68 0.53 -7.17
CA ALA A 279 -11.50 0.72 -8.36
C ALA A 279 -12.72 -0.23 -8.39
N ILE A 280 -12.52 -1.50 -8.05
CA ILE A 280 -13.61 -2.48 -8.04
C ILE A 280 -14.61 -2.14 -6.93
N VAL A 281 -14.13 -1.88 -5.71
CA VAL A 281 -14.98 -1.53 -4.56
C VAL A 281 -15.74 -0.24 -4.82
N GLY A 282 -15.05 0.77 -5.35
CA GLY A 282 -15.65 2.04 -5.73
C GLY A 282 -16.71 1.89 -6.81
N GLY A 283 -16.45 1.09 -7.86
CA GLY A 283 -17.41 0.87 -8.94
C GLY A 283 -18.65 0.10 -8.49
N VAL A 284 -18.48 -0.91 -7.63
CA VAL A 284 -19.60 -1.62 -7.01
C VAL A 284 -20.39 -0.69 -6.09
N ALA A 285 -19.72 0.13 -5.26
CA ALA A 285 -20.41 1.10 -4.41
C ALA A 285 -21.19 2.15 -5.23
N GLY A 286 -20.62 2.63 -6.33
CA GLY A 286 -21.26 3.57 -7.25
C GLY A 286 -22.52 2.99 -7.91
N THR A 287 -22.44 1.76 -8.42
CA THR A 287 -23.60 1.06 -9.02
C THR A 287 -24.70 0.77 -8.01
N VAL A 288 -24.36 0.33 -6.80
CA VAL A 288 -25.33 0.10 -5.72
C VAL A 288 -26.00 1.40 -5.29
N GLY A 289 -25.23 2.50 -5.16
CA GLY A 289 -25.77 3.83 -4.85
C GLY A 289 -26.76 4.32 -5.92
N TYR A 290 -26.45 4.12 -7.20
CA TYR A 290 -27.34 4.43 -8.31
C TYR A 290 -28.60 3.54 -8.31
N ALA A 291 -28.46 2.23 -8.11
CA ALA A 291 -29.61 1.33 -8.07
C ALA A 291 -30.58 1.70 -6.94
N ALA A 292 -30.05 2.12 -5.78
CA ALA A 292 -30.85 2.58 -4.67
C ALA A 292 -31.62 3.89 -4.98
N SER A 293 -31.02 4.84 -5.71
CA SER A 293 -31.71 6.07 -6.11
C SER A 293 -32.71 5.86 -7.26
N ALA A 294 -32.40 4.99 -8.20
CA ALA A 294 -33.25 4.66 -9.34
C ALA A 294 -34.52 3.88 -8.95
N LEU A 295 -34.43 3.05 -7.90
CA LEU A 295 -35.53 2.24 -7.37
C LEU A 295 -36.30 2.90 -6.21
N ALA A 296 -35.88 4.10 -5.78
CA ALA A 296 -36.62 4.87 -4.78
C ALA A 296 -37.98 5.33 -5.33
N PRO A 297 -38.99 5.57 -4.48
CA PRO A 297 -40.29 6.09 -4.92
C PRO A 297 -40.14 7.40 -5.69
N GLY A 298 -40.62 7.43 -6.94
CA GLY A 298 -40.48 8.59 -7.84
C GLY A 298 -39.16 8.64 -8.64
N GLY A 299 -38.31 7.61 -8.51
CA GLY A 299 -37.08 7.48 -9.28
C GLY A 299 -37.31 7.17 -10.78
N PRO A 300 -36.30 7.40 -11.62
CA PRO A 300 -36.40 7.25 -13.08
C PRO A 300 -36.44 5.78 -13.57
N GLY A 301 -36.36 4.78 -12.66
CA GLY A 301 -36.18 3.37 -13.03
C GLY A 301 -34.73 3.03 -13.40
N LEU A 302 -34.43 1.73 -13.51
CA LEU A 302 -33.06 1.24 -13.78
C LEU A 302 -32.68 1.41 -15.26
N ASP A 303 -31.78 2.35 -15.53
CA ASP A 303 -31.05 2.46 -16.79
C ASP A 303 -29.64 1.85 -16.68
N LEU A 304 -29.31 0.92 -17.60
CA LEU A 304 -28.02 0.22 -17.61
C LEU A 304 -26.85 1.11 -18.05
N GLY A 305 -27.09 2.13 -18.87
CA GLY A 305 -26.06 3.09 -19.29
C GLY A 305 -25.61 3.97 -18.11
N GLN A 306 -26.58 4.46 -17.33
CA GLN A 306 -26.32 5.20 -16.10
C GLN A 306 -25.69 4.34 -15.00
N ALA A 307 -26.06 3.05 -14.91
CA ALA A 307 -25.34 2.11 -14.04
C ALA A 307 -23.87 1.95 -14.46
N GLY A 308 -23.59 1.86 -15.77
CA GLY A 308 -22.22 1.83 -16.30
C GLY A 308 -21.42 3.09 -15.97
N ILE A 309 -22.04 4.26 -16.06
CA ILE A 309 -21.42 5.54 -15.66
C ILE A 309 -21.17 5.57 -14.15
N ALA A 310 -22.12 5.13 -13.34
CA ALA A 310 -21.98 5.05 -11.88
C ALA A 310 -20.87 4.07 -11.45
N PHE A 311 -20.70 2.97 -12.18
CA PHE A 311 -19.56 2.07 -12.01
C PHE A 311 -18.24 2.78 -12.31
N ALA A 312 -18.15 3.48 -13.45
CA ALA A 312 -16.93 4.14 -13.87
C ALA A 312 -16.52 5.28 -12.93
N THR A 313 -17.48 6.11 -12.49
CA THR A 313 -17.21 7.21 -11.54
C THR A 313 -16.88 6.69 -10.15
N GLY A 314 -17.61 5.67 -9.68
CA GLY A 314 -17.30 4.97 -8.45
C GLY A 314 -15.90 4.35 -8.49
N ALA A 315 -15.54 3.70 -9.59
CA ALA A 315 -14.23 3.07 -9.76
C ALA A 315 -13.09 4.09 -9.79
N ALA A 316 -13.27 5.22 -10.48
CA ALA A 316 -12.29 6.30 -10.44
C ALA A 316 -12.09 6.86 -9.02
N ALA A 317 -13.18 7.07 -8.28
CA ALA A 317 -13.12 7.53 -6.89
C ALA A 317 -12.44 6.52 -5.96
N GLY A 318 -12.80 5.24 -6.07
CA GLY A 318 -12.20 4.18 -5.25
C GLY A 318 -10.73 3.93 -5.59
N ALA A 319 -10.34 4.00 -6.87
CA ALA A 319 -8.94 3.95 -7.30
C ALA A 319 -8.12 5.11 -6.69
N ALA A 320 -8.66 6.32 -6.74
CA ALA A 320 -8.01 7.52 -6.20
C ALA A 320 -7.85 7.46 -4.67
N CYS A 321 -8.84 6.95 -3.94
CA CYS A 321 -8.76 6.79 -2.49
C CYS A 321 -7.66 5.81 -2.07
N VAL A 322 -7.47 4.71 -2.81
CA VAL A 322 -6.44 3.73 -2.44
C VAL A 322 -5.05 4.12 -2.97
N ALA A 323 -4.96 4.80 -4.11
CA ALA A 323 -3.71 5.37 -4.62
C ALA A 323 -3.10 6.42 -3.68
N THR A 324 -3.91 7.04 -2.82
CA THR A 324 -3.50 8.07 -1.86
C THR A 324 -3.37 7.55 -0.42
N LEU A 325 -3.38 6.22 -0.20
CA LEU A 325 -3.35 5.58 1.13
C LEU A 325 -4.52 5.99 2.06
N LEU A 326 -5.66 6.43 1.51
CA LEU A 326 -6.81 6.91 2.30
C LEU A 326 -7.76 5.77 2.72
N ALA A 327 -7.84 5.54 4.03
CA ALA A 327 -8.74 4.57 4.68
C ALA A 327 -10.22 5.05 4.80
N VAL A 328 -10.75 5.83 3.86
CA VAL A 328 -12.16 6.28 3.87
C VAL A 328 -12.86 5.87 2.57
N CYS A 329 -12.82 4.58 2.24
CA CYS A 329 -13.37 4.08 0.97
C CYS A 329 -14.89 3.85 0.97
N GLY A 330 -15.55 3.72 2.12
CA GLY A 330 -16.99 3.41 2.18
C GLY A 330 -17.92 4.64 2.10
N VAL A 331 -17.48 5.78 2.63
CA VAL A 331 -18.38 6.94 2.87
C VAL A 331 -18.19 8.03 1.79
N ALA A 332 -16.96 8.18 1.26
CA ALA A 332 -16.66 9.18 0.23
C ALA A 332 -17.17 8.79 -1.17
N SER A 333 -17.14 7.50 -1.52
CA SER A 333 -17.62 6.97 -2.81
C SER A 333 -19.15 7.00 -2.90
N ALA A 334 -19.86 6.70 -1.80
CA ALA A 334 -21.31 6.81 -1.72
C ALA A 334 -21.79 8.27 -1.75
N THR A 335 -21.04 9.20 -1.16
CA THR A 335 -21.44 10.62 -1.14
C THR A 335 -21.16 11.33 -2.47
N ALA A 336 -20.09 10.99 -3.18
CA ALA A 336 -19.80 11.57 -4.50
C ALA A 336 -20.86 11.23 -5.56
N ALA A 337 -21.39 9.99 -5.55
CA ALA A 337 -22.50 9.61 -6.43
C ALA A 337 -23.83 10.28 -6.03
N VAL A 338 -24.01 10.63 -4.75
CA VAL A 338 -25.26 11.17 -4.21
C VAL A 338 -25.43 12.68 -4.42
N VAL A 339 -24.35 13.41 -4.75
CA VAL A 339 -24.43 14.85 -5.09
C VAL A 339 -25.14 15.09 -6.42
N GLN A 340 -25.15 14.12 -7.33
CA GLN A 340 -25.68 14.30 -8.69
C GLN A 340 -27.21 14.10 -8.82
N TYR A 341 -27.90 13.56 -7.80
CA TYR A 341 -29.29 13.09 -7.93
C TYR A 341 -30.34 13.81 -7.05
N GLY A 342 -30.03 14.98 -6.49
CA GLY A 342 -31.06 15.86 -5.88
C GLY A 342 -31.79 15.33 -4.63
N LEU A 343 -31.28 14.26 -3.99
CA LEU A 343 -31.90 13.64 -2.81
C LEU A 343 -31.96 14.58 -1.59
N SER A 344 -33.01 14.44 -0.77
CA SER A 344 -33.12 15.19 0.49
C SER A 344 -32.09 14.71 1.52
N PRO A 345 -31.68 15.55 2.49
CA PRO A 345 -30.61 15.20 3.43
C PRO A 345 -30.79 13.85 4.15
N GLY A 346 -32.03 13.48 4.51
CA GLY A 346 -32.32 12.20 5.18
C GLY A 346 -32.20 10.97 4.26
N GLU A 347 -32.52 11.11 2.97
CA GLU A 347 -32.38 10.04 1.97
C GLU A 347 -30.90 9.80 1.63
N LYS A 348 -30.09 10.86 1.62
CA LYS A 348 -28.63 10.76 1.47
C LYS A 348 -28.00 9.96 2.62
N THR A 349 -28.46 10.17 3.85
CA THR A 349 -28.00 9.45 5.03
C THR A 349 -28.42 7.97 5.00
N ALA A 350 -29.64 7.67 4.56
CA ALA A 350 -30.14 6.30 4.45
C ALA A 350 -29.40 5.49 3.37
N VAL A 351 -29.18 6.07 2.18
CA VAL A 351 -28.40 5.45 1.10
C VAL A 351 -26.95 5.23 1.52
N GLY A 352 -26.35 6.21 2.20
CA GLY A 352 -25.02 6.07 2.80
C GLY A 352 -24.93 4.93 3.83
N PHE A 353 -25.97 4.72 4.63
CA PHE A 353 -26.00 3.65 5.64
C PHE A 353 -26.19 2.25 5.03
N VAL A 354 -27.04 2.13 4.01
CA VAL A 354 -27.24 0.88 3.25
C VAL A 354 -25.97 0.51 2.48
N ALA A 355 -25.35 1.47 1.79
CA ALA A 355 -24.06 1.28 1.11
C ALA A 355 -22.96 0.85 2.10
N SER A 356 -22.90 1.48 3.27
CA SER A 356 -21.94 1.12 4.33
C SER A 356 -22.18 -0.28 4.90
N GLY A 357 -23.44 -0.73 4.99
CA GLY A 357 -23.80 -2.08 5.45
C GLY A 357 -23.41 -3.19 4.47
N PHE A 358 -23.59 -2.96 3.16
CA PHE A 358 -23.11 -3.89 2.12
C PHE A 358 -21.59 -3.95 2.05
N VAL A 359 -20.92 -2.80 2.19
CA VAL A 359 -19.45 -2.74 2.28
C VAL A 359 -18.95 -3.48 3.53
N GLY A 360 -19.59 -3.31 4.69
CA GLY A 360 -19.24 -4.06 5.90
C GLY A 360 -19.39 -5.58 5.75
N ALA A 361 -20.45 -6.05 5.09
CA ALA A 361 -20.68 -7.47 4.84
C ALA A 361 -19.74 -8.08 3.79
N ALA A 362 -19.32 -7.31 2.78
CA ALA A 362 -18.37 -7.75 1.77
C ALA A 362 -16.91 -7.71 2.26
N VAL A 363 -16.57 -6.79 3.16
CA VAL A 363 -15.20 -6.56 3.65
C VAL A 363 -14.88 -7.37 4.91
N ALA A 364 -15.87 -7.69 5.76
CA ALA A 364 -15.64 -8.50 6.97
C ALA A 364 -15.05 -9.91 6.72
N PRO A 365 -15.41 -10.65 5.64
CA PRO A 365 -14.77 -11.92 5.30
C PRO A 365 -13.37 -11.76 4.67
N LEU A 366 -13.08 -10.59 4.07
CA LEU A 366 -11.83 -10.31 3.35
C LEU A 366 -10.62 -10.07 4.28
N SER A 367 -10.85 -9.72 5.55
CA SER A 367 -9.79 -9.47 6.54
C SER A 367 -9.27 -10.73 7.25
N TRP A 368 -9.85 -11.91 7.01
CA TRP A 368 -9.55 -13.14 7.77
C TRP A 368 -9.20 -14.38 6.92
N MET A 369 -9.10 -14.29 5.59
CA MET A 369 -8.78 -15.46 4.75
C MET A 369 -7.32 -15.48 4.28
N PRO A 370 -6.57 -16.58 4.47
CA PRO A 370 -5.28 -16.77 3.80
C PRO A 370 -5.51 -16.87 2.27
N TYR A 371 -4.90 -15.96 1.52
CA TYR A 371 -5.00 -15.85 0.07
C TYR A 371 -4.47 -17.12 -0.64
N LYS A 372 -5.37 -18.02 -1.09
CA LYS A 372 -5.08 -19.01 -2.13
C LYS A 372 -5.73 -18.52 -3.44
N ALA A 373 -4.92 -17.98 -4.34
CA ALA A 373 -5.33 -17.24 -5.54
C ALA A 373 -6.28 -17.99 -6.49
N ALA A 374 -6.22 -19.32 -6.58
CA ALA A 374 -7.08 -20.10 -7.48
C ALA A 374 -8.53 -20.26 -6.97
N ALA A 375 -8.75 -20.25 -5.66
CA ALA A 375 -10.10 -20.31 -5.09
C ALA A 375 -10.83 -18.95 -5.20
N TRP A 376 -10.09 -17.86 -5.36
CA TRP A 376 -10.59 -16.48 -5.34
C TRP A 376 -11.42 -16.14 -6.58
N GLN A 377 -10.95 -16.49 -7.78
CA GLN A 377 -11.70 -16.26 -9.03
C GLN A 377 -12.94 -17.16 -9.14
N ALA A 378 -12.85 -18.43 -8.71
CA ALA A 378 -13.98 -19.35 -8.76
C ALA A 378 -15.05 -19.05 -7.70
N TRP A 379 -14.66 -18.56 -6.52
CA TRP A 379 -15.58 -18.18 -5.45
C TRP A 379 -16.25 -16.83 -5.74
N THR A 380 -15.50 -15.79 -6.11
CA THR A 380 -16.08 -14.47 -6.40
C THR A 380 -17.15 -14.52 -7.49
N TRP A 381 -16.91 -15.22 -8.61
CA TRP A 381 -17.93 -15.37 -9.64
C TRP A 381 -19.16 -16.17 -9.19
N ARG A 382 -18.96 -17.22 -8.37
CA ARG A 382 -20.08 -18.03 -7.86
C ARG A 382 -20.92 -17.26 -6.82
N THR A 383 -20.30 -16.50 -5.93
CA THR A 383 -20.98 -15.75 -4.87
C THR A 383 -21.63 -14.47 -5.40
N ILE A 384 -20.97 -13.73 -6.31
CA ILE A 384 -21.56 -12.57 -6.98
C ILE A 384 -22.74 -13.02 -7.87
N ALA A 385 -22.61 -14.12 -8.61
CA ALA A 385 -23.73 -14.65 -9.39
C ALA A 385 -24.88 -15.16 -8.50
N SER A 386 -24.59 -15.84 -7.36
CA SER A 386 -25.63 -16.41 -6.52
C SER A 386 -26.32 -15.41 -5.59
N GLU A 387 -25.60 -14.43 -5.07
CA GLU A 387 -26.16 -13.45 -4.13
C GLU A 387 -26.74 -12.22 -4.84
N THR A 388 -26.17 -11.77 -5.96
CA THR A 388 -26.71 -10.62 -6.70
C THR A 388 -27.92 -10.98 -7.56
N PHE A 389 -28.00 -12.20 -8.12
CA PHE A 389 -29.19 -12.64 -8.89
C PHE A 389 -30.16 -13.51 -8.08
N GLY A 390 -29.70 -14.28 -7.09
CA GLY A 390 -30.57 -15.16 -6.29
C GLY A 390 -31.41 -14.43 -5.24
N ALA A 391 -30.92 -13.31 -4.70
CA ALA A 391 -31.65 -12.52 -3.70
C ALA A 391 -32.90 -11.82 -4.24
N PHE A 392 -33.01 -11.66 -5.57
CA PHE A 392 -34.18 -11.07 -6.22
C PHE A 392 -35.30 -12.08 -6.53
N ARG A 393 -35.04 -13.39 -6.42
CA ARG A 393 -36.02 -14.38 -6.90
C ARG A 393 -36.98 -14.91 -5.83
N ASP A 394 -36.53 -15.32 -4.63
CA ASP A 394 -37.34 -16.31 -3.88
C ASP A 394 -37.33 -16.32 -2.32
N ARG A 395 -36.92 -15.29 -1.55
CA ARG A 395 -36.96 -15.41 -0.06
C ARG A 395 -37.44 -14.18 0.74
N PRO A 396 -38.39 -14.34 1.71
CA PRO A 396 -38.68 -13.33 2.71
C PRO A 396 -37.58 -13.29 3.78
N PHE A 397 -37.08 -12.09 4.09
CA PHE A 397 -36.04 -11.82 5.09
C PHE A 397 -36.50 -12.21 6.51
N THR A 398 -35.97 -13.30 7.08
CA THR A 398 -36.14 -13.62 8.51
C THR A 398 -34.79 -13.96 9.14
N GLY A 399 -34.37 -13.18 10.14
CA GLY A 399 -33.08 -13.34 10.82
C GLY A 399 -32.67 -12.12 11.64
N SER A 400 -31.53 -12.21 12.32
CA SER A 400 -30.95 -11.17 13.19
C SER A 400 -30.83 -9.79 12.54
N PHE A 401 -30.71 -9.77 11.21
CA PHE A 401 -30.76 -8.57 10.37
C PHE A 401 -32.09 -7.80 10.48
N ALA A 402 -33.24 -8.49 10.52
CA ALA A 402 -34.55 -7.88 10.68
C ALA A 402 -34.73 -7.24 12.08
N ARG A 403 -34.09 -7.81 13.11
CA ARG A 403 -34.09 -7.22 14.47
C ARG A 403 -33.26 -5.93 14.54
N SER A 404 -32.15 -5.85 13.79
CA SER A 404 -31.36 -4.62 13.68
C SER A 404 -32.09 -3.54 12.84
N LEU A 405 -32.90 -3.95 11.86
CA LEU A 405 -33.73 -3.05 11.04
C LEU A 405 -34.95 -2.50 11.82
N ALA A 406 -35.49 -3.28 12.76
CA ALA A 406 -36.62 -2.86 13.61
C ALA A 406 -36.23 -1.80 14.65
N ALA A 407 -34.99 -1.83 15.15
CA ALA A 407 -34.49 -0.88 16.14
C ALA A 407 -34.22 0.53 15.58
N SER A 408 -34.08 0.68 14.26
CA SER A 408 -33.77 1.96 13.60
C SER A 408 -34.99 2.72 13.07
N GLY A 409 -36.21 2.23 13.31
CA GLY A 409 -37.44 2.81 12.74
C GLY A 409 -37.61 2.61 11.23
N ALA A 410 -36.65 1.96 10.57
CA ALA A 410 -36.65 1.71 9.12
C ALA A 410 -37.78 0.77 8.66
N VAL A 411 -38.30 -0.08 9.56
CA VAL A 411 -39.40 -1.01 9.24
C VAL A 411 -40.68 -0.28 8.85
N SER A 412 -41.02 0.88 9.46
CA SER A 412 -42.25 1.61 9.10
C SER A 412 -42.17 2.31 7.74
N VAL A 413 -40.95 2.65 7.29
CA VAL A 413 -40.69 3.29 5.99
C VAL A 413 -40.74 2.23 4.89
N VAL A 414 -40.13 1.06 5.15
CA VAL A 414 -40.16 -0.09 4.23
C VAL A 414 -41.55 -0.72 4.13
N GLN A 415 -42.31 -0.82 5.23
CA GLN A 415 -43.70 -1.32 5.19
C GLN A 415 -44.67 -0.35 4.50
N ARG A 416 -44.47 0.97 4.60
CA ARG A 416 -45.27 1.93 3.82
C ARG A 416 -44.94 1.89 2.32
N ALA A 417 -43.69 1.60 1.96
CA ALA A 417 -43.28 1.43 0.56
C ALA A 417 -43.85 0.14 -0.07
N LEU A 418 -44.01 -0.94 0.72
CA LEU A 418 -44.51 -2.23 0.24
C LEU A 418 -46.05 -2.40 0.37
N GLY A 419 -46.71 -1.61 1.22
CA GLY A 419 -48.17 -1.69 1.40
C GLY A 419 -49.01 -1.05 0.28
N ALA A 420 -48.39 -0.30 -0.64
CA ALA A 420 -49.07 0.34 -1.77
C ALA A 420 -49.27 -0.59 -2.99
N THR A 421 -48.78 -1.84 -2.93
CA THR A 421 -48.79 -2.79 -4.07
C THR A 421 -49.43 -4.14 -3.69
N ALA A 422 -50.62 -4.13 -3.10
CA ALA A 422 -51.41 -5.34 -2.87
C ALA A 422 -52.80 -5.27 -3.54
N PHE A 423 -52.95 -6.07 -4.60
CA PHE A 423 -54.18 -6.58 -5.23
C PHE A 423 -55.16 -5.59 -5.91
N GLY A 424 -54.95 -5.36 -7.21
CA GLY A 424 -56.04 -5.16 -8.16
C GLY A 424 -56.40 -6.50 -8.80
N ASP A 425 -57.55 -7.03 -8.40
CA ASP A 425 -58.15 -8.30 -8.82
C ASP A 425 -58.48 -8.29 -10.34
N GLN A 426 -58.12 -9.37 -11.04
CA GLN A 426 -58.50 -9.59 -12.44
C GLN A 426 -59.94 -10.13 -12.45
N GLY A 427 -60.89 -9.32 -12.90
CA GLY A 427 -62.29 -9.70 -13.07
C GLY A 427 -62.90 -9.18 -14.36
N LYS A 428 -62.85 -10.02 -15.40
CA LYS A 428 -63.48 -9.95 -16.74
C LYS A 428 -62.86 -9.07 -17.81
#